data_AF-A0A0C9YPN3-F1
#
_entry.id   AF-A0A0C9YPN3-F1
#
_cell.length_a   1.000
_cell.length_b   1.000
_cell.length_c   1.000
_cell.angle_alpha   90.00
_cell.angle_beta   90.00
_cell.angle_gamma   90.00
#
_symmetry.space_group_name_H-M   'P 1'
#
loop_
_entity.id
_entity.type
_entity.pdbx_description
1 polymer ?
#
loop_
_entity_poly.entity_id
_entity_poly.type
_entity_poly.pdbx_seq_one_letter_code
_entity_poly.pdbx_strand_id
1 'polypeptide(L)' 'MSFETKLGDEFLKVPKLAAEGTNWVTYKDRLLWSVEARGLRGHLDGSETEPEDPKSLTG' A
#
# COMPACT_ATOMS: atom_id res chain seq x y z
N MET A 1 10.27 7.57 29.73
CA MET A 1 10.87 7.21 28.43
C MET A 1 9.85 7.53 27.36
N SER A 2 10.06 8.57 26.59
CA SER A 2 9.19 8.94 25.48
C SER A 2 9.58 8.06 24.29
N PHE A 3 8.70 7.15 23.89
CA PHE A 3 8.79 6.48 22.61
C PHE A 3 8.38 7.49 21.54
N GLU A 4 9.28 8.42 21.21
CA GLU A 4 9.29 9.06 19.91
C GLU A 4 9.84 8.04 18.91
N THR A 5 9.12 6.92 18.76
CA THR A 5 9.29 6.09 17.58
C THR A 5 8.78 6.93 16.42
N LYS A 6 9.67 7.21 15.46
CA LYS A 6 9.36 7.76 14.14
C LYS A 6 8.28 6.87 13.50
N LEU A 7 7.02 7.16 13.83
CA LEU A 7 5.86 6.30 13.64
C LEU A 7 5.46 6.20 12.16
N GLY A 8 5.97 7.10 11.32
CA GLY A 8 5.55 7.21 9.92
C GLY A 8 5.95 6.01 9.06
N ASP A 9 7.22 5.59 9.11
CA ASP A 9 7.74 4.64 8.12
C ASP A 9 7.61 3.18 8.56
N GLU A 10 7.75 2.90 9.86
CA GLU A 10 7.71 1.52 10.37
C GLU A 10 6.32 0.89 10.26
N PHE A 11 5.25 1.70 10.31
CA PHE A 11 3.87 1.22 10.22
C PHE A 11 3.44 0.88 8.80
N LEU A 12 4.16 1.42 7.80
CA LEU A 12 4.03 1.13 6.37
C LEU A 12 4.88 -0.05 5.92
N LYS A 13 5.62 -0.71 6.84
CA LYS A 13 6.39 -1.90 6.50
C LYS A 13 5.48 -3.11 6.40
N VAL A 14 5.45 -3.69 5.22
CA VAL A 14 4.83 -4.99 4.98
C VAL A 14 5.87 -6.08 5.29
N PRO A 15 5.59 -7.01 6.23
CA PRO A 15 6.50 -8.11 6.50
C PRO A 15 6.64 -9.00 5.25
N LYS A 16 7.74 -9.73 5.10
CA LYS A 16 7.85 -10.72 4.02
C LYS A 16 6.89 -11.87 4.27
N LEU A 17 6.13 -12.30 3.24
CA LEU A 17 5.29 -13.49 3.33
C LEU A 17 6.18 -14.72 3.52
N ALA A 18 5.89 -15.50 4.56
CA ALA A 18 6.58 -16.75 4.85
C ALA A 18 6.24 -17.79 3.77
N ALA A 19 7.20 -18.63 3.41
CA ALA A 19 7.03 -19.60 2.31
C ALA A 19 5.93 -20.63 2.63
N GLU A 20 5.80 -20.97 3.91
CA GLU A 20 4.77 -21.83 4.48
C GLU A 20 3.42 -21.12 4.69
N GLY A 21 3.32 -19.81 4.43
CA GLY A 21 2.08 -19.04 4.51
C GLY A 21 1.54 -18.80 5.93
N THR A 22 2.29 -19.15 6.97
CA THR A 22 1.89 -19.04 8.38
C THR A 22 1.55 -17.60 8.80
N ASN A 23 2.18 -16.61 8.18
CA ASN A 23 1.93 -15.20 8.44
C ASN A 23 1.00 -14.53 7.41
N TRP A 24 0.25 -15.31 6.62
CA TRP A 24 -0.60 -14.78 5.54
C TRP A 24 -1.56 -13.67 5.99
N VAL A 25 -2.28 -13.89 7.10
CA VAL A 25 -3.27 -12.91 7.61
C VAL A 25 -2.58 -11.58 7.95
N THR A 26 -1.48 -11.65 8.70
CA THR A 26 -0.69 -10.47 9.09
C THR A 26 -0.07 -9.77 7.88
N TYR A 27 0.45 -10.54 6.92
CA TYR A 27 0.98 -10.01 5.66
C TYR A 27 -0.09 -9.22 4.89
N LYS A 28 -1.25 -9.84 4.69
CA LYS A 28 -2.34 -9.26 3.91
C LYS A 28 -2.86 -7.98 4.56
N ASP A 29 -3.07 -7.99 5.87
CA ASP A 29 -3.55 -6.82 6.61
C ASP A 29 -2.58 -5.64 6.50
N ARG A 30 -1.28 -5.89 6.73
CA ARG A 30 -0.22 -4.86 6.61
C ARG A 30 -0.06 -4.34 5.18
N LEU A 31 -0.19 -5.21 4.18
CA LEU A 31 -0.16 -4.82 2.78
C LEU A 31 -1.32 -3.86 2.46
N LEU A 32 -2.54 -4.23 2.85
CA LEU A 32 -3.73 -3.40 2.61
C LEU A 32 -3.60 -2.04 3.29
N TRP A 33 -3.24 -1.98 4.57
CA TRP A 33 -3.01 -0.72 5.27
C TRP A 33 -1.92 0.14 4.62
N SER A 34 -0.83 -0.46 4.19
CA SER A 34 0.26 0.28 3.53
C SER A 34 -0.17 0.85 2.17
N VAL A 35 -1.01 0.13 1.44
CA VAL A 35 -1.61 0.58 0.17
C VAL A 35 -2.62 1.70 0.41
N GLU A 36 -3.51 1.54 1.39
CA GLU A 36 -4.50 2.54 1.78
C GLU A 36 -3.87 3.85 2.25
N ALA A 37 -2.85 3.76 3.12
CA ALA A 37 -2.14 4.93 3.63
C ALA A 37 -1.40 5.73 2.53
N ARG A 38 -1.12 5.09 1.39
CA ARG A 38 -0.53 5.73 0.20
C ARG A 38 -1.56 6.21 -0.81
N GLY A 39 -2.84 5.97 -0.56
CA GLY A 39 -3.92 6.28 -1.50
C GLY A 39 -3.98 5.36 -2.72
N LEU A 40 -3.23 4.25 -2.73
CA LEU A 40 -3.09 3.36 -3.89
C LEU A 40 -4.12 2.22 -3.91
N ARG A 41 -5.15 2.28 -3.05
CA ARG A 41 -6.16 1.22 -2.97
C ARG A 41 -6.88 1.02 -4.30
N GLY A 42 -7.19 2.13 -4.98
CA GLY A 42 -7.89 2.11 -6.26
C GLY A 42 -7.10 1.39 -7.36
N HIS A 43 -5.77 1.52 -7.37
CA HIS A 43 -4.91 0.73 -8.24
C HIS A 43 -4.90 -0.77 -7.92
N LEU A 44 -5.12 -1.17 -6.65
CA LEU A 44 -5.11 -2.58 -6.26
C LEU A 44 -6.43 -3.30 -6.59
N ASP A 45 -7.56 -2.63 -6.40
CA ASP A 45 -8.89 -3.19 -6.70
C ASP A 45 -9.42 -2.83 -8.10
N GLY A 46 -8.70 -1.98 -8.84
CA GLY A 46 -9.05 -1.56 -10.19
C GLY A 46 -10.17 -0.52 -10.24
N SER A 47 -10.52 0.10 -9.12
CA SER A 47 -11.49 1.21 -9.09
C SER A 47 -10.90 2.54 -9.57
N GLU A 48 -9.57 2.66 -9.64
CA GLU A 48 -8.91 3.86 -10.13
C GLU A 48 -8.99 3.98 -11.65
N THR A 49 -9.40 5.16 -12.13
CA THR A 49 -9.50 5.43 -13.56
C THR A 49 -8.11 5.71 -14.12
N GLU A 50 -7.76 5.05 -15.22
CA GLU A 50 -6.50 5.34 -15.92
C GLU A 50 -6.49 6.80 -16.38
N PRO A 51 -5.40 7.55 -16.13
CA PRO A 51 -5.30 8.92 -16.60
C PRO A 51 -5.34 8.98 -18.13
N GLU A 52 -5.98 10.03 -18.67
CA GLU A 52 -6.03 10.25 -20.11
C GLU A 52 -4.63 10.44 -20.69
N ASP A 53 -4.40 9.93 -21.90
CA ASP A 53 -3.09 10.06 -22.57
C ASP A 53 -2.76 11.55 -22.74
N PRO A 54 -1.58 12.02 -22.33
CA PRO A 54 -1.22 13.42 -22.43
C PRO A 54 -1.30 13.99 -23.85
N LYS A 55 -1.13 13.14 -24.88
CA LYS A 55 -1.19 13.54 -26.30
C LYS A 55 -2.62 13.76 -26.77
N SER A 56 -3.63 13.19 -26.10
CA SER A 56 -5.04 13.48 -26.42
C SER A 56 -5.53 14.80 -25.83
N LEU A 57 -4.75 15.42 -24.93
CA LEU A 57 -5.09 16.70 -24.29
C LEU A 57 -4.64 17.93 -25.09
N THR A 58 -3.75 17.78 -26.06
CA THR A 58 -3.33 18.85 -26.98
C THR A 58 -4.04 18.72 -28.32
N GLY A 59 -5.19 19.39 -28.44
CA GLY A 59 -5.88 19.65 -29.71
C GLY A 59 -5.40 20.91 -30.41
#